data_AF-S4WCT8-F1
#
_entry.id   AF-S4WCT8-F1
#
_cell.length_a   1.000
_cell.length_b   1.000
_cell.length_c   1.000
_cell.angle_alpha   90.00
_cell.angle_beta   90.00
_cell.angle_gamma   90.00
#
_symmetry.space_group_name_H-M   'P 1'
#
loop_
_entity.id
_entity.type
_entity.pdbx_description
1 polymer ?
#
loop_
_entity_poly.entity_id
_entity_poly.type
_entity_poly.pdbx_seq_one_letter_code
_entity_poly.pdbx_strand_id
1 'polypeptide(L)'
;MFRIQNQASGKEQDFPNREALLIGLEGEENRCLQLNMTATFHIFHYGRQEEILESMEVTIPSAGGQDVKELLGDFGLKKEESKPFWQQLKGTKKSETIGDKSKYRNSPRLLKGLIWLLPLILSLFSLYLSSKTLQLIKTQPQEKQVQTKQVVMDQKADVFCRYFISSYFSNADSRTDFLSKNIVPTDIKTDKATPVSVLLESQHVNSKTTIVTYVISLRYEDQKISSKRLMLTVKKDKTAKYSYLVVKTPQLTQYP
;
A
#
# COMPACT_ATOMS: atom_id res chain seq x y z
N MET A 1 16.19 -15.25 -0.20
CA MET A 1 15.71 -14.20 -1.15
C MET A 1 14.38 -13.68 -0.62
N PHE A 2 14.03 -12.44 -0.89
CA PHE A 2 12.76 -11.86 -0.44
C PHE A 2 11.92 -11.41 -1.63
N ARG A 3 10.60 -11.51 -1.50
CA ARG A 3 9.65 -10.95 -2.47
C ARG A 3 8.59 -10.16 -1.75
N ILE A 4 8.23 -9.02 -2.29
CA ILE A 4 7.01 -8.32 -1.89
C ILE A 4 6.01 -8.42 -3.03
N GLN A 5 4.73 -8.54 -2.68
CA GLN A 5 3.61 -8.47 -3.59
C GLN A 5 2.63 -7.42 -3.07
N ASN A 6 2.37 -6.41 -3.89
CA ASN A 6 1.36 -5.41 -3.57
C ASN A 6 -0.04 -6.02 -3.73
N GLN A 7 -0.86 -6.02 -2.67
CA GLN A 7 -2.18 -6.66 -2.71
C GLN A 7 -3.16 -6.00 -3.70
N ALA A 8 -3.06 -4.67 -3.88
CA ALA A 8 -3.99 -3.94 -4.74
C ALA A 8 -3.67 -4.11 -6.24
N SER A 9 -2.39 -4.16 -6.60
CA SER A 9 -1.94 -4.23 -8.00
C SER A 9 -1.45 -5.60 -8.44
N GLY A 10 -1.19 -6.52 -7.50
CA GLY A 10 -0.57 -7.82 -7.76
C GLY A 10 0.90 -7.74 -8.19
N LYS A 11 1.50 -6.54 -8.25
CA LYS A 11 2.87 -6.35 -8.68
C LYS A 11 3.84 -6.98 -7.69
N GLU A 12 4.73 -7.82 -8.20
CA GLU A 12 5.79 -8.48 -7.44
C GLU A 12 7.13 -7.77 -7.63
N GLN A 13 7.95 -7.76 -6.57
CA GLN A 13 9.31 -7.27 -6.62
C GLN A 13 10.21 -8.10 -5.71
N ASP A 14 11.38 -8.46 -6.26
CA ASP A 14 12.34 -9.34 -5.63
C ASP A 14 13.52 -8.59 -5.04
N PHE A 15 14.00 -9.06 -3.89
CA PHE A 15 15.13 -8.48 -3.17
C PHE A 15 16.14 -9.57 -2.77
N PRO A 16 17.45 -9.32 -2.94
CA PRO A 16 18.48 -10.32 -2.69
C PRO A 16 18.66 -10.63 -1.19
N ASN A 17 18.47 -9.65 -0.32
CA ASN A 17 18.68 -9.77 1.13
C ASN A 17 17.71 -8.87 1.91
N ARG A 18 17.73 -8.99 3.25
CA ARG A 18 16.82 -8.26 4.15
C ARG A 18 17.06 -6.75 4.13
N GLU A 19 18.30 -6.31 3.94
CA GLU A 19 18.64 -4.88 3.85
C GLU A 19 18.05 -4.25 2.60
N ALA A 20 18.17 -4.92 1.45
CA ALA A 20 17.55 -4.48 0.20
C ALA A 20 16.02 -4.46 0.29
N LEU A 21 15.43 -5.43 1.00
CA LEU A 21 14.00 -5.44 1.30
C LEU A 21 13.59 -4.21 2.13
N LEU A 22 14.33 -3.91 3.21
CA LEU A 22 14.08 -2.73 4.06
C LEU A 22 14.12 -1.44 3.24
N ILE A 23 15.19 -1.21 2.48
CA ILE A 23 15.34 -0.03 1.62
C ILE A 23 14.20 0.05 0.60
N GLY A 24 13.81 -1.08 0.02
CA GLY A 24 12.69 -1.15 -0.93
C GLY A 24 11.36 -0.74 -0.31
N LEU A 25 11.07 -1.23 0.90
CA LEU A 25 9.85 -0.90 1.63
C LEU A 25 9.85 0.54 2.17
N GLU A 26 10.99 1.06 2.62
CA GLU A 26 11.17 2.49 2.96
C GLU A 26 10.94 3.38 1.73
N GLY A 27 11.39 2.94 0.56
CA GLY A 27 11.09 3.62 -0.72
C GLY A 27 9.60 3.65 -1.02
N GLU A 28 8.90 2.53 -0.83
CA GLU A 28 7.45 2.45 -0.98
C GLU A 28 6.70 3.26 0.09
N GLU A 29 7.22 3.33 1.32
CA GLU A 29 6.68 4.18 2.38
C GLU A 29 6.73 5.66 1.99
N ASN A 30 7.90 6.12 1.57
CA ASN A 30 8.09 7.49 1.09
C ASN A 30 7.15 7.81 -0.08
N ARG A 31 6.98 6.87 -1.02
CA ARG A 31 6.02 7.02 -2.12
C ARG A 31 4.58 7.13 -1.61
N CYS A 32 4.20 6.28 -0.66
CA CYS A 32 2.86 6.29 -0.08
C CYS A 32 2.57 7.59 0.69
N LEU A 33 3.54 8.08 1.46
CA LEU A 33 3.48 9.37 2.16
C LEU A 33 3.33 10.55 1.18
N GLN A 34 4.14 10.60 0.12
CA GLN A 34 4.06 11.66 -0.90
C GLN A 34 2.70 11.70 -1.61
N LEU A 35 2.08 10.53 -1.80
CA LEU A 35 0.79 10.38 -2.47
C LEU A 35 -0.41 10.40 -1.51
N ASN A 36 -0.18 10.59 -0.19
CA ASN A 36 -1.20 10.48 0.86
C ASN A 36 -2.05 9.20 0.73
N MET A 37 -1.40 8.06 0.48
CA MET A 37 -2.03 6.76 0.34
C MET A 37 -1.42 5.74 1.28
N THR A 38 -2.09 4.59 1.43
CA THR A 38 -1.54 3.39 2.06
C THR A 38 -1.48 2.25 1.05
N ALA A 39 -0.55 1.33 1.24
CA ALA A 39 -0.42 0.12 0.46
C ALA A 39 -0.16 -1.07 1.38
N THR A 40 -0.83 -2.18 1.07
CA THR A 40 -0.65 -3.44 1.79
C THR A 40 0.17 -4.40 0.94
N PHE A 41 1.19 -4.99 1.54
CA PHE A 41 2.14 -5.88 0.90
C PHE A 41 2.17 -7.23 1.60
N HIS A 42 2.11 -8.29 0.82
CA HIS A 42 2.56 -9.62 1.27
C HIS A 42 4.05 -9.74 1.06
N ILE A 43 4.77 -10.09 2.11
CA ILE A 43 6.22 -10.23 2.10
C ILE A 43 6.53 -11.71 2.28
N PHE A 44 7.38 -12.24 1.42
CA PHE A 44 7.84 -13.63 1.45
C PHE A 44 9.35 -13.68 1.64
N HIS A 45 9.80 -14.61 2.48
CA HIS A 45 11.20 -14.98 2.64
C HIS A 45 11.39 -16.39 2.09
N TYR A 46 12.20 -16.50 1.04
CA TYR A 46 12.53 -17.76 0.38
C TYR A 46 13.90 -18.29 0.80
N GLY A 47 13.94 -19.61 1.04
CA GLY A 47 15.15 -20.40 1.27
C GLY A 47 15.89 -20.72 -0.04
N ARG A 48 16.88 -21.62 0.04
CA ARG A 48 17.76 -21.95 -1.12
C ARG A 48 17.05 -22.74 -2.24
N GLN A 49 15.94 -23.40 -1.93
CA GLN A 49 15.15 -24.22 -2.87
C GLN A 49 13.82 -23.57 -3.27
N GLU A 50 13.71 -22.24 -3.20
CA GLU A 50 12.45 -21.49 -3.39
C GLU A 50 11.31 -21.91 -2.43
N GLU A 51 11.65 -22.58 -1.34
CA GLU A 51 10.72 -22.83 -0.24
C GLU A 51 10.44 -21.54 0.52
N ILE A 52 9.17 -21.31 0.87
CA ILE A 52 8.77 -20.17 1.71
C ILE A 52 9.13 -20.50 3.16
N LEU A 53 10.16 -19.84 3.68
CA LEU A 53 10.58 -19.94 5.08
C LEU A 53 9.67 -19.12 6.00
N GLU A 54 9.21 -17.97 5.52
CA GLU A 54 8.40 -17.04 6.29
C GLU A 54 7.56 -16.16 5.35
N SER A 55 6.36 -15.79 5.79
CA SER A 55 5.52 -14.81 5.10
C SER A 55 4.82 -13.91 6.10
N MET A 56 4.62 -12.65 5.75
CA MET A 56 3.83 -11.71 6.55
C MET A 56 3.07 -10.72 5.67
N GLU A 57 2.19 -9.95 6.30
CA GLU A 57 1.47 -8.86 5.67
C GLU A 57 1.77 -7.55 6.40
N VAL A 58 2.12 -6.51 5.66
CA VAL A 58 2.43 -5.18 6.20
C VAL A 58 1.65 -4.13 5.44
N THR A 59 1.06 -3.18 6.18
CA THR A 59 0.46 -1.98 5.60
C THR A 59 1.35 -0.78 5.89
N ILE A 60 1.72 -0.07 4.83
CA ILE A 60 2.65 1.06 4.87
C ILE A 60 1.98 2.30 4.24
N PRO A 61 2.13 3.49 4.81
CA PRO A 61 2.70 3.77 6.15
C PRO A 61 1.83 3.16 7.26
N SER A 62 2.46 2.84 8.40
CA SER A 62 1.73 2.32 9.56
C SER A 62 0.81 3.39 10.14
N ALA A 63 -0.44 3.02 10.45
CA ALA A 63 -1.37 3.90 11.15
C ALA A 63 -0.86 4.29 12.55
N GLY A 64 0.02 3.49 13.15
CA GLY A 64 0.63 3.76 14.46
C GLY A 64 1.92 4.58 14.41
N GLY A 65 2.35 5.05 13.24
CA GLY A 65 3.61 5.79 13.07
C GLY A 65 4.88 4.96 13.28
N GLN A 66 4.74 3.63 13.30
CA GLN A 66 5.87 2.70 13.35
C GLN A 66 6.63 2.76 12.03
N ASP A 67 7.96 2.77 12.11
CA ASP A 67 8.80 2.70 10.91
C ASP A 67 8.80 1.29 10.29
N VAL A 68 9.24 1.19 9.04
CA VAL A 68 9.28 -0.08 8.29
C VAL A 68 10.13 -1.14 8.99
N LYS A 69 11.15 -0.74 9.73
CA LYS A 69 12.04 -1.67 10.44
C LYS A 69 11.34 -2.29 11.65
N GLU A 70 10.57 -1.50 12.39
CA GLU A 70 9.71 -1.96 13.48
C GLU A 70 8.61 -2.90 12.98
N LEU A 71 7.99 -2.58 11.84
CA LEU A 71 6.97 -3.42 11.22
C LEU A 71 7.52 -4.79 10.78
N LEU A 72 8.76 -4.82 10.28
CA LEU A 72 9.40 -6.08 9.88
C LEU A 72 9.88 -6.92 11.06
N GLY A 73 10.25 -6.30 12.19
CA GLY A 73 10.74 -7.00 13.38
C GLY A 73 11.81 -8.05 13.05
N ASP A 74 11.59 -9.29 13.49
CA ASP A 74 12.53 -10.41 13.31
C ASP A 74 12.39 -11.14 11.96
N PHE A 75 11.55 -10.64 11.05
CA PHE A 75 11.32 -11.28 9.77
C PHE A 75 12.57 -11.31 8.90
N GLY A 76 12.79 -12.45 8.25
CA GLY A 76 13.98 -12.65 7.43
C GLY A 76 15.27 -12.91 8.21
N LEU A 77 15.18 -13.04 9.55
CA LEU A 77 16.30 -13.47 10.39
C LEU A 77 16.34 -14.99 10.59
N LYS A 78 15.25 -15.70 10.30
CA LYS A 78 15.19 -17.16 10.34
C LYS A 78 16.12 -17.75 9.29
N LYS A 79 17.16 -18.43 9.75
CA LYS A 79 18.00 -19.26 8.88
C LYS A 79 17.29 -20.60 8.67
N GLU A 80 17.42 -21.13 7.46
CA GLU A 80 17.02 -22.50 7.11
C GLU A 80 17.53 -23.44 8.22
N GLU A 81 16.64 -24.21 8.85
CA GLU A 81 17.06 -25.21 9.83
C GLU A 81 17.90 -26.25 9.10
N SER A 82 19.21 -26.04 9.09
CA SER A 82 20.13 -27.07 8.62
C SER A 82 19.96 -28.23 9.59
N LYS A 83 19.33 -29.31 9.11
CA LYS A 83 19.30 -30.58 9.83
C LYS A 83 20.73 -30.85 10.30
N PRO A 84 20.98 -30.93 11.62
CA PRO A 84 22.33 -31.08 12.11
C PRO A 84 22.90 -32.36 11.51
N PHE A 85 24.04 -32.20 10.85
CA PHE A 85 24.87 -33.19 10.15
C PHE A 85 25.31 -34.40 11.01
N TRP A 86 24.75 -34.57 12.21
CA TRP A 86 25.04 -35.64 13.16
C TRP A 86 23.99 -36.76 13.22
N GLN A 87 22.95 -36.75 12.38
CA GLN A 87 22.04 -37.90 12.27
C GLN A 87 22.49 -38.99 11.27
N GLN A 88 23.63 -38.80 10.60
CA GLN A 88 24.18 -39.78 9.65
C GLN A 88 25.37 -40.60 10.21
N LEU A 89 25.43 -40.76 11.53
CA LEU A 89 26.26 -41.76 12.20
C LEU A 89 25.45 -42.44 13.30
N LYS A 90 24.59 -43.38 12.92
CA LYS A 90 24.17 -44.52 13.74
C LYS A 90 23.37 -45.51 12.87
N GLY A 91 24.09 -46.29 12.09
CA GLY A 91 23.63 -47.63 11.75
C GLY A 91 24.01 -48.57 12.90
N THR A 92 23.04 -49.27 13.48
CA THR A 92 23.05 -50.72 13.75
C THR A 92 21.89 -51.12 14.69
N LYS A 93 21.38 -52.32 14.45
CA LYS A 93 20.17 -52.93 15.02
C LYS A 93 20.39 -53.54 16.42
N LYS A 94 19.25 -53.70 17.12
CA LYS A 94 18.76 -54.90 17.87
C LYS A 94 18.89 -54.92 19.41
N SER A 95 17.72 -55.07 20.07
CA SER A 95 17.31 -56.18 20.96
C SER A 95 16.62 -55.73 22.25
N GLU A 96 15.49 -56.36 22.55
CA GLU A 96 14.73 -56.32 23.81
C GLU A 96 15.51 -56.92 24.97
N THR A 97 15.26 -56.44 26.21
CA THR A 97 15.01 -57.28 27.39
C THR A 97 14.31 -56.50 28.51
N ILE A 98 13.41 -57.19 29.21
CA ILE A 98 12.60 -56.81 30.37
C ILE A 98 13.46 -56.83 31.66
N GLY A 99 13.21 -55.93 32.62
CA GLY A 99 13.87 -55.96 33.94
C GLY A 99 13.35 -54.94 34.98
N ASP A 100 12.42 -55.43 35.80
CA ASP A 100 11.80 -55.02 37.08
C ASP A 100 12.30 -53.83 37.96
N LYS A 101 11.29 -53.11 38.49
CA LYS A 101 11.07 -52.41 39.80
C LYS A 101 12.23 -51.83 40.65
N SER A 102 11.99 -50.60 41.13
CA SER A 102 12.06 -50.29 42.58
C SER A 102 11.11 -49.14 42.99
N LYS A 103 10.69 -49.17 44.26
CA LYS A 103 9.52 -48.52 44.86
C LYS A 103 9.83 -47.17 45.55
N TYR A 104 8.78 -46.36 45.60
CA TYR A 104 8.48 -45.16 46.41
C TYR A 104 9.13 -44.95 47.79
N ARG A 105 9.42 -43.68 48.10
CA ARG A 105 9.14 -42.89 49.35
C ARG A 105 9.46 -41.43 49.00
N ASN A 106 8.86 -40.35 49.49
CA ASN A 106 7.72 -40.00 50.32
C ASN A 106 7.68 -38.45 50.27
N SER A 107 6.61 -37.80 49.80
CA SER A 107 6.44 -36.34 49.96
C SER A 107 5.17 -36.03 50.76
N PRO A 108 5.20 -35.04 51.67
CA PRO A 108 4.12 -34.83 52.62
C PRO A 108 2.88 -34.26 51.92
N ARG A 109 1.75 -34.86 52.29
CA ARG A 109 0.43 -34.68 51.70
C ARG A 109 -0.27 -33.42 52.27
N LEU A 110 0.22 -32.22 51.96
CA LEU A 110 -0.44 -30.97 52.39
C LEU A 110 -0.61 -29.89 51.30
N LEU A 111 -0.39 -30.21 50.03
CA LEU A 111 -0.52 -29.24 48.91
C LEU A 111 -1.46 -29.68 47.77
N LYS A 112 -2.15 -30.81 47.91
CA LYS A 112 -2.97 -31.37 46.82
C LYS A 112 -4.34 -30.71 46.62
N GLY A 113 -4.78 -29.85 47.55
CA GLY A 113 -6.05 -29.12 47.43
C GLY A 113 -5.93 -27.74 46.77
N LEU A 114 -4.76 -27.10 46.81
CA LEU A 114 -4.59 -25.72 46.32
C LEU A 114 -4.28 -25.64 44.82
N ILE A 115 -3.73 -26.72 44.24
CA ILE A 115 -3.28 -26.77 42.83
C ILE A 115 -4.48 -26.78 41.85
N TRP A 116 -5.65 -27.23 42.29
CA TRP A 116 -6.86 -27.26 41.45
C TRP A 116 -7.55 -25.90 41.29
N LEU A 117 -7.23 -24.91 42.12
CA LEU A 117 -7.81 -23.56 42.04
C LEU A 117 -7.01 -22.62 41.13
N LEU A 118 -5.77 -22.97 40.80
CA LEU A 118 -4.90 -22.18 39.93
C LEU A 118 -5.47 -21.92 38.52
N PRO A 119 -6.03 -22.92 37.79
CA PRO A 119 -6.61 -22.65 36.47
C PRO A 119 -7.87 -21.76 36.54
N LEU A 120 -8.63 -21.84 37.64
CA LEU A 120 -9.82 -21.02 37.84
C LEU A 120 -9.45 -19.55 38.08
N ILE A 121 -8.45 -19.30 38.91
CA ILE A 121 -7.93 -17.95 39.18
C ILE A 121 -7.30 -17.36 37.90
N LEU A 122 -6.54 -18.17 37.14
CA LEU A 122 -5.94 -17.73 35.89
C LEU A 122 -7.00 -17.39 34.83
N SER A 123 -8.08 -18.18 34.73
CA SER A 123 -9.20 -17.89 33.83
C SER A 123 -9.94 -16.59 34.20
N LEU A 124 -10.16 -16.34 35.49
CA LEU A 124 -10.79 -15.10 35.96
C LEU A 124 -9.89 -13.89 35.69
N PHE A 125 -8.58 -14.05 35.84
CA PHE A 125 -7.60 -13.01 35.52
C PHE A 125 -7.53 -12.71 34.02
N SER A 126 -7.61 -13.73 33.15
CA SER A 126 -7.70 -13.56 31.70
C SER A 126 -8.98 -12.84 31.26
N LEU A 127 -10.13 -13.15 31.87
CA LEU A 127 -11.39 -12.41 31.60
C LEU A 127 -11.31 -10.95 32.06
N TYR A 128 -10.65 -10.68 33.19
CA TYR A 128 -10.44 -9.32 33.68
C TYR A 128 -9.54 -8.50 32.73
N LEU A 129 -8.42 -9.07 32.26
CA LEU A 129 -7.58 -8.44 31.23
C LEU A 129 -8.35 -8.23 29.91
N SER A 130 -9.11 -9.23 29.45
CA SER A 130 -9.90 -9.16 28.22
C SER A 130 -10.96 -8.03 28.27
N SER A 131 -11.58 -7.82 29.43
CA SER A 131 -12.53 -6.73 29.64
C SER A 131 -11.87 -5.35 29.54
N LYS A 132 -10.63 -5.21 30.02
CA LYS A 132 -9.84 -3.98 29.86
C LYS A 132 -9.40 -3.77 28.41
N THR A 133 -9.02 -4.83 27.68
CA THR A 133 -8.72 -4.76 26.24
C THR A 133 -9.92 -4.29 25.42
N LEU A 134 -11.12 -4.80 25.71
CA LEU A 134 -12.35 -4.38 25.02
C LEU A 134 -12.72 -2.91 25.30
N GLN A 135 -12.44 -2.40 26.50
CA GLN A 135 -12.63 -0.98 26.82
C GLN A 135 -11.59 -0.11 26.10
N LEU A 136 -10.33 -0.54 26.02
CA LEU A 136 -9.28 0.19 25.28
C LEU A 136 -9.59 0.29 23.78
N ILE A 137 -10.16 -0.78 23.18
CA ILE A 137 -10.62 -0.78 21.78
C ILE A 137 -11.86 0.13 21.58
N LYS A 138 -12.74 0.25 22.59
CA LYS A 138 -13.91 1.14 22.53
C LYS A 138 -13.60 2.62 22.81
N THR A 139 -12.52 2.90 23.53
CA THR A 139 -12.13 4.27 23.95
C THR A 139 -10.99 4.84 23.11
N GLN A 140 -10.41 4.06 22.19
CA GLN A 140 -9.64 4.64 21.11
C GLN A 140 -10.61 5.46 20.24
N PRO A 141 -10.36 6.76 20.01
CA PRO A 141 -11.14 7.52 19.05
C PRO A 141 -11.12 6.72 17.75
N GLN A 142 -12.29 6.34 17.25
CA GLN A 142 -12.41 6.01 15.83
C GLN A 142 -11.93 7.26 15.11
N GLU A 143 -10.66 7.29 14.70
CA GLU A 143 -10.24 8.10 13.58
C GLU A 143 -11.24 7.74 12.50
N LYS A 144 -12.06 8.73 12.14
CA LYS A 144 -13.00 8.63 11.03
C LYS A 144 -12.23 7.96 9.91
N GLN A 145 -12.64 6.74 9.55
CA GLN A 145 -12.12 6.08 8.38
C GLN A 145 -12.23 7.09 7.25
N VAL A 146 -11.10 7.67 6.86
CA VAL A 146 -10.99 8.43 5.64
C VAL A 146 -11.36 7.40 4.60
N GLN A 147 -12.55 7.53 4.02
CA GLN A 147 -12.98 6.69 2.92
C GLN A 147 -11.86 6.74 1.89
N THR A 148 -11.06 5.68 1.83
CA THR A 148 -10.14 5.40 0.75
C THR A 148 -11.03 5.17 -0.47
N LYS A 149 -11.42 6.27 -1.12
CA LYS A 149 -11.95 6.24 -2.48
C LYS A 149 -10.86 5.53 -3.28
N GLN A 150 -11.10 4.28 -3.64
CA GLN A 150 -10.35 3.61 -4.69
C GLN A 150 -10.33 4.57 -5.87
N VAL A 151 -9.17 5.16 -6.15
CA VAL A 151 -8.96 5.97 -7.35
C VAL A 151 -8.94 4.97 -8.50
N VAL A 152 -10.13 4.62 -9.00
CA VAL A 152 -10.28 3.95 -10.28
C VAL A 152 -9.77 4.94 -11.32
N MET A 153 -8.50 4.79 -11.68
CA MET A 153 -7.83 5.62 -12.66
C MET A 153 -8.36 5.25 -14.04
N ASP A 154 -9.20 6.12 -14.61
CA ASP A 154 -9.65 6.02 -16.00
C ASP A 154 -8.53 6.52 -16.93
N GLN A 155 -7.63 5.61 -17.32
CA GLN A 155 -6.50 5.88 -18.22
C GLN A 155 -6.93 6.59 -19.51
N LYS A 156 -8.13 6.30 -20.04
CA LYS A 156 -8.62 6.95 -21.26
C LYS A 156 -8.92 8.43 -21.05
N ALA A 157 -9.41 8.78 -19.86
CA ALA A 157 -9.62 10.18 -19.48
C ALA A 157 -8.28 10.94 -19.36
N ASP A 158 -7.25 10.30 -18.79
CA ASP A 158 -5.90 10.90 -18.71
C ASP A 158 -5.31 11.19 -20.10
N VAL A 159 -5.34 10.19 -20.98
CA VAL A 159 -4.85 10.33 -22.36
C VAL A 159 -5.60 11.45 -23.08
N PHE A 160 -6.93 11.47 -23.02
CA PHE A 160 -7.75 12.54 -23.60
C PHE A 160 -7.32 13.93 -23.11
N CYS A 161 -7.17 14.08 -21.79
CA CYS A 161 -6.76 15.35 -21.18
C CYS A 161 -5.37 15.80 -21.67
N ARG A 162 -4.40 14.90 -21.80
CA ARG A 162 -3.05 15.24 -22.31
C ARG A 162 -3.08 15.79 -23.74
N TYR A 163 -3.90 15.19 -24.62
CA TYR A 163 -4.12 15.73 -25.98
C TYR A 163 -4.81 17.10 -25.95
N PHE A 164 -5.84 17.25 -25.10
CA PHE A 164 -6.50 18.53 -24.92
C PHE A 164 -5.52 19.61 -24.44
N ILE A 165 -4.67 19.32 -23.45
CA ILE A 165 -3.68 20.27 -22.90
C ILE A 165 -2.75 20.79 -23.99
N SER A 166 -2.25 19.90 -24.85
CA SER A 166 -1.41 20.29 -25.99
C SER A 166 -2.15 21.25 -26.94
N SER A 167 -3.38 20.91 -27.33
CA SER A 167 -4.21 21.76 -28.19
C SER A 167 -4.64 23.06 -27.50
N TYR A 168 -4.76 23.05 -26.16
CA TYR A 168 -5.24 24.16 -25.36
C TYR A 168 -4.22 25.29 -25.32
N PHE A 169 -2.98 24.99 -24.92
CA PHE A 169 -1.91 25.99 -24.79
C PHE A 169 -1.28 26.39 -26.12
N SER A 170 -1.34 25.53 -27.14
CA SER A 170 -0.92 25.92 -28.50
C SER A 170 -1.91 26.84 -29.21
N ASN A 171 -3.10 27.07 -28.63
CA ASN A 171 -4.21 27.79 -29.27
C ASN A 171 -4.59 27.21 -30.65
N ALA A 172 -4.50 25.89 -30.81
CA ALA A 172 -4.86 25.22 -32.06
C ALA A 172 -6.38 25.17 -32.29
N ASP A 173 -6.80 25.26 -33.55
CA ASP A 173 -8.22 25.18 -33.95
C ASP A 173 -8.89 23.86 -33.54
N SER A 174 -8.09 22.78 -33.51
CA SER A 174 -8.48 21.45 -33.05
C SER A 174 -8.96 21.42 -31.61
N ARG A 175 -8.73 22.48 -30.81
CA ARG A 175 -9.20 22.57 -29.42
C ARG A 175 -10.71 22.42 -29.33
N THR A 176 -11.43 22.92 -30.32
CA THR A 176 -12.90 22.88 -30.36
C THR A 176 -13.46 21.46 -30.37
N ASP A 177 -12.73 20.48 -30.95
CA ASP A 177 -13.10 19.06 -30.96
C ASP A 177 -13.16 18.43 -29.54
N PHE A 178 -12.51 19.05 -28.56
CA PHE A 178 -12.45 18.58 -27.18
C PHE A 178 -13.51 19.23 -26.29
N LEU A 179 -14.13 20.32 -26.71
CA LEU A 179 -15.02 21.12 -25.87
C LEU A 179 -16.47 20.66 -26.02
N SER A 180 -17.20 20.62 -24.91
CA SER A 180 -18.65 20.44 -24.97
C SER A 180 -19.31 21.68 -25.60
N LYS A 181 -20.46 21.46 -26.26
CA LYS A 181 -21.26 22.54 -26.90
C LYS A 181 -21.66 23.67 -25.95
N ASN A 182 -21.60 23.43 -24.64
CA ASN A 182 -21.97 24.38 -23.60
C ASN A 182 -20.83 25.35 -23.24
N ILE A 183 -19.62 25.17 -23.80
CA ILE A 183 -18.50 26.09 -23.57
C ILE A 183 -18.24 26.87 -24.85
N VAL A 184 -18.27 28.19 -24.76
CA VAL A 184 -17.91 29.04 -25.89
C VAL A 184 -16.37 29.10 -25.96
N PRO A 185 -15.73 28.77 -27.10
CA PRO A 185 -14.28 28.76 -27.22
C PRO A 185 -13.59 30.10 -26.89
N THR A 186 -14.31 31.21 -27.02
CA THR A 186 -13.83 32.56 -26.69
C THR A 186 -13.65 32.80 -25.19
N ASP A 187 -14.35 32.03 -24.36
CA ASP A 187 -14.29 32.14 -22.89
C ASP A 187 -13.07 31.39 -22.32
N ILE A 188 -12.43 30.56 -23.16
CA ILE A 188 -11.26 29.78 -22.79
C ILE A 188 -10.00 30.35 -23.47
N LYS A 189 -9.64 31.58 -23.12
CA LYS A 189 -8.38 32.18 -23.55
C LYS A 189 -7.26 31.80 -22.59
N THR A 190 -6.14 31.36 -23.15
CA THR A 190 -4.89 31.17 -22.43
C THR A 190 -3.76 31.77 -23.24
N ASP A 191 -2.74 32.24 -22.55
CA ASP A 191 -1.48 32.62 -23.16
C ASP A 191 -0.92 31.43 -23.93
N LYS A 192 -0.41 31.71 -25.13
CA LYS A 192 0.18 30.68 -25.98
C LYS A 192 1.45 30.16 -25.33
N ALA A 193 1.52 28.85 -25.15
CA ALA A 193 2.64 28.17 -24.51
C ALA A 193 2.78 26.75 -25.04
N THR A 194 3.98 26.18 -24.90
CA THR A 194 4.26 24.78 -25.20
C THR A 194 4.37 24.00 -23.90
N PRO A 195 3.53 22.97 -23.68
CA PRO A 195 3.73 22.05 -22.57
C PRO A 195 5.09 21.32 -22.69
N VAL A 196 5.92 21.46 -21.66
CA VAL A 196 7.22 20.77 -21.51
C VAL A 196 7.03 19.49 -20.71
N SER A 197 6.19 19.52 -19.68
CA SER A 197 5.86 18.38 -18.83
C SER A 197 4.39 18.42 -18.47
N VAL A 198 3.77 17.24 -18.36
CA VAL A 198 2.38 17.04 -17.94
C VAL A 198 2.35 15.84 -17.00
N LEU A 199 2.22 16.09 -15.70
CA LEU A 199 2.22 15.06 -14.66
C LEU A 199 0.82 14.97 -14.06
N LEU A 200 0.24 13.77 -14.07
CA LEU A 200 -1.06 13.53 -13.45
C LEU A 200 -0.88 13.62 -11.93
N GLU A 201 -1.57 14.56 -11.30
CA GLU A 201 -1.53 14.77 -9.84
C GLU A 201 -2.65 14.00 -9.16
N SER A 202 -3.87 14.11 -9.68
CA SER A 202 -5.03 13.42 -9.12
C SER A 202 -6.13 13.19 -10.14
N GLN A 203 -6.97 12.19 -9.85
CA GLN A 203 -8.16 11.91 -10.62
C GLN A 203 -9.31 11.54 -9.70
N HIS A 204 -10.44 12.22 -9.86
CA HIS A 204 -11.64 11.97 -9.08
C HIS A 204 -12.84 11.79 -10.00
N VAL A 205 -13.40 10.58 -9.97
CA VAL A 205 -14.67 10.29 -10.65
C VAL A 205 -15.81 10.74 -9.74
N ASN A 206 -16.58 11.73 -10.22
CA ASN A 206 -17.91 12.05 -9.70
C ASN A 206 -18.96 11.33 -10.55
N SER A 207 -20.20 11.24 -10.06
CA SER A 207 -21.28 10.41 -10.65
C SER A 207 -21.44 10.48 -12.18
N LYS A 208 -21.11 11.61 -12.83
CA LYS A 208 -21.18 11.79 -14.29
C LYS A 208 -19.96 12.45 -14.93
N THR A 209 -18.98 12.89 -14.13
CA THR A 209 -17.83 13.68 -14.62
C THR A 209 -16.56 13.23 -13.92
N THR A 210 -15.46 13.19 -14.64
CA THR A 210 -14.14 12.94 -14.09
C THR A 210 -13.42 14.29 -13.95
N ILE A 211 -12.95 14.60 -12.75
CA ILE A 211 -12.05 15.72 -12.47
C ILE A 211 -10.64 15.17 -12.55
N VAL A 212 -9.79 15.77 -13.37
CA VAL A 212 -8.41 15.37 -13.57
C VAL A 212 -7.51 16.58 -13.33
N THR A 213 -6.56 16.44 -12.42
CA THR A 213 -5.65 17.51 -12.02
C THR A 213 -4.23 17.17 -12.44
N TYR A 214 -3.56 18.14 -13.04
CA TYR A 214 -2.19 18.01 -13.53
C TYR A 214 -1.27 19.05 -12.92
N VAL A 215 -0.02 18.68 -12.73
CA VAL A 215 1.10 19.62 -12.65
C VAL A 215 1.68 19.74 -14.05
N ILE A 216 1.64 20.94 -14.63
CA ILE A 216 2.15 21.21 -15.98
C ILE A 216 3.29 22.21 -15.92
N SER A 217 4.34 21.97 -16.69
CA SER A 217 5.39 22.96 -16.94
C SER A 217 5.21 23.49 -18.34
N LEU A 218 5.08 24.81 -18.48
CA LEU A 218 4.80 25.50 -19.72
C LEU A 218 5.98 26.38 -20.11
N ARG A 219 6.43 26.25 -21.36
CA ARG A 219 7.38 27.18 -21.98
C ARG A 219 6.60 28.23 -22.78
N TYR A 220 6.78 29.49 -22.41
CA TYR A 220 6.15 30.64 -23.05
C TYR A 220 6.99 31.14 -24.23
N GLU A 221 6.44 32.05 -25.05
CA GLU A 221 7.15 32.62 -26.20
C GLU A 221 8.43 33.38 -25.80
N ASP A 222 8.49 33.92 -24.57
CA ASP A 222 9.67 34.55 -23.98
C ASP A 222 10.71 33.55 -23.45
N GLN A 223 10.58 32.26 -23.79
CA GLN A 223 11.41 31.13 -23.35
C GLN A 223 11.37 30.84 -21.84
N LYS A 224 10.61 31.60 -21.04
CA LYS A 224 10.46 31.28 -19.62
C LYS A 224 9.65 30.02 -19.44
N ILE A 225 10.03 29.25 -18.43
CA ILE A 225 9.31 28.05 -18.01
C ILE A 225 8.63 28.37 -16.68
N SER A 226 7.32 28.16 -16.60
CA SER A 226 6.61 28.18 -15.32
C SER A 226 5.76 26.93 -15.12
N SER A 227 5.69 26.49 -13.87
CA SER A 227 4.86 25.37 -13.46
C SER A 227 3.52 25.86 -12.95
N LYS A 228 2.44 25.23 -13.39
CA LYS A 228 1.07 25.53 -12.98
C LYS A 228 0.35 24.24 -12.64
N ARG A 229 -0.60 24.32 -11.72
CA ARG A 229 -1.58 23.25 -11.52
C ARG A 229 -2.77 23.52 -12.44
N LEU A 230 -3.16 22.52 -13.22
CA LEU A 230 -4.27 22.59 -14.16
C LEU A 230 -5.33 21.57 -13.77
N MET A 231 -6.55 22.04 -13.50
CA MET A 231 -7.69 21.18 -13.25
C MET A 231 -8.65 21.18 -14.45
N LEU A 232 -9.00 19.97 -14.89
CA LEU A 232 -9.91 19.70 -15.99
C LEU A 232 -11.13 18.92 -15.50
N THR A 233 -12.32 19.32 -15.96
CA THR A 233 -13.53 18.54 -15.74
C THR A 233 -13.99 17.95 -17.06
N VAL A 234 -13.98 16.62 -17.17
CA VAL A 234 -14.33 15.90 -18.38
C VAL A 234 -15.52 14.97 -18.17
N LYS A 235 -16.23 14.67 -19.26
CA LYS A 235 -17.37 13.76 -19.28
C LYS A 235 -17.24 12.79 -20.46
N LYS A 236 -17.57 11.52 -20.23
CA LYS A 236 -17.70 10.52 -21.30
C LYS A 236 -18.85 10.90 -22.23
N ASP A 237 -18.57 10.90 -23.52
CA ASP A 237 -19.54 11.11 -24.59
C ASP A 237 -19.19 10.24 -25.78
N LYS A 238 -19.97 9.19 -26.03
CA LYS A 238 -19.72 8.22 -27.11
C LYS A 238 -19.80 8.84 -28.51
N THR A 239 -20.44 10.00 -28.65
CA THR A 239 -20.60 10.70 -29.93
C THR A 239 -19.46 11.69 -30.20
N ALA A 240 -18.68 12.03 -29.18
CA ALA A 240 -17.52 12.90 -29.32
C ALA A 240 -16.37 12.17 -30.01
N LYS A 241 -15.58 12.91 -30.81
CA LYS A 241 -14.42 12.41 -31.57
C LYS A 241 -13.46 11.55 -30.74
N TYR A 242 -13.22 11.95 -29.49
CA TYR A 242 -12.32 11.27 -28.57
C TYR A 242 -13.02 10.52 -27.43
N SER A 243 -14.34 10.26 -27.55
CA SER A 243 -15.18 9.64 -26.51
C SER A 243 -15.31 10.41 -25.18
N TYR A 244 -14.72 11.60 -25.08
CA TYR A 244 -14.78 12.50 -23.93
C TYR A 244 -14.91 13.95 -24.41
N LEU A 245 -15.45 14.80 -23.53
CA LEU A 245 -15.52 16.24 -23.71
C LEU A 245 -15.13 16.95 -22.43
N VAL A 246 -14.45 18.10 -22.55
CA VAL A 246 -14.25 19.07 -21.49
C VAL A 246 -15.57 19.82 -21.29
N VAL A 247 -16.10 19.78 -20.07
CA VAL A 247 -17.44 20.29 -19.74
C VAL A 247 -17.43 21.53 -18.83
N LYS A 248 -16.24 21.95 -18.37
CA LYS A 248 -16.04 23.22 -17.64
C LYS A 248 -14.77 23.90 -18.11
N THR A 249 -14.71 25.22 -17.96
CA THR A 249 -13.50 26.01 -18.19
C THR A 249 -12.32 25.45 -17.38
N PRO A 250 -11.16 25.20 -18.00
CA PRO A 250 -9.95 24.78 -17.31
C PRO A 250 -9.55 25.78 -16.23
N GLN A 251 -9.16 25.29 -15.05
CA GLN A 251 -8.71 26.14 -13.96
C GLN A 251 -7.20 26.02 -13.80
N LEU A 252 -6.50 27.15 -13.86
CA LEU A 252 -5.06 27.22 -13.63
C LEU A 252 -4.78 27.92 -12.30
N THR A 253 -3.94 27.29 -11.48
CA THR A 253 -3.41 27.89 -10.25
C THR A 253 -1.89 27.78 -10.24
N GLN A 254 -1.22 28.61 -9.43
CA GLN A 254 0.22 28.47 -9.20
C GLN A 254 0.50 27.09 -8.58
N TYR A 255 1.64 26.51 -8.96
CA TYR A 255 2.18 25.31 -8.33
C TYR A 255 3.40 25.71 -7.48
N PRO A 256 3.45 25.32 -6.19
CA PRO A 256 4.51 25.74 -5.26
C PRO A 256 5.89 25.18 -5.61
#